data_AF-A0A2X1KWX0-F1
#
_entry.id   AF-A0A2X1KWX0-F1
#
_cell.length_a   1.000
_cell.length_b   1.000
_cell.length_c   1.000
_cell.angle_alpha   90.00
_cell.angle_beta   90.00
_cell.angle_gamma   90.00
#
_symmetry.space_group_name_H-M   'P 1'
#
loop_
_entity.id
_entity.type
_entity.pdbx_description
1 polymer ?
#
loop_
_entity_poly.entity_id
_entity_poly.type
_entity_poly.pdbx_seq_one_letter_code
_entity_poly.pdbx_strand_id
1 'polypeptide(L)'
;MKYVPEDRPIVVTGAVYNLTKTNNLMADPEGSFFSVEGGEIRARGVEIEAKAALSASVNVVGSYTYTDAEYTTDTTYKGNTPAQVPKHMASLWADYTFFDGPLSGLTLGTGGRYTGSSYGDPANSFKVGSYTVVDALVRYDLARVGMAGSNVALHVNNLFDREYVASCFNTYGCFWGAERQVVATATFRF
;
A
#
# COMPACT_ATOMS: atom_id res chain seq x y z
N MET A 1 0.87 18.86 -7.37
CA MET A 1 0.16 19.78 -6.47
C MET A 1 0.41 19.34 -5.03
N LYS A 2 0.71 20.27 -4.14
CA LYS A 2 0.76 20.03 -2.69
C LYS A 2 -0.11 21.07 -2.01
N TYR A 3 -0.90 20.66 -1.04
CA TYR A 3 -1.75 21.51 -0.23
C TYR A 3 -1.39 21.28 1.23
N VAL A 4 -0.87 22.34 1.86
CA VAL A 4 -0.43 22.35 3.25
C VAL A 4 -0.92 23.67 3.86
N PRO A 5 -2.13 23.72 4.43
CA PRO A 5 -2.65 24.91 5.08
C PRO A 5 -1.81 25.28 6.31
N GLU A 6 -1.66 26.58 6.58
CA GLU A 6 -0.93 27.06 7.75
C GLU A 6 -1.74 26.90 9.05
N ASP A 7 -3.07 26.82 8.96
CA ASP A 7 -4.01 26.82 10.09
C ASP A 7 -4.35 25.41 10.60
N ARG A 8 -4.03 24.34 9.86
CA ARG A 8 -4.43 22.97 10.22
C ARG A 8 -3.33 21.94 9.95
N PRO A 9 -3.23 20.89 10.78
CA PRO A 9 -2.31 19.77 10.57
C PRO A 9 -2.83 18.82 9.48
N ILE A 10 -2.89 19.31 8.24
CA ILE A 10 -3.36 18.59 7.05
C ILE A 10 -2.29 18.69 5.97
N VAL A 11 -2.04 17.58 5.29
CA VAL A 11 -1.18 17.53 4.11
C VAL A 11 -1.89 16.72 3.04
N VAL A 12 -2.08 17.31 1.87
CA VAL A 12 -2.60 16.62 0.69
C VAL A 12 -1.62 16.81 -0.46
N THR A 13 -1.25 15.72 -1.12
CA THR A 13 -0.38 15.72 -2.30
C THR A 13 -1.11 15.04 -3.45
N GLY A 14 -1.00 15.64 -4.62
CA GLY A 14 -1.42 15.06 -5.88
C GLY A 14 -0.29 15.16 -6.90
N ALA A 15 0.02 14.08 -7.60
CA ALA A 15 1.04 14.02 -8.63
C ALA A 15 0.50 13.34 -9.88
N VAL A 16 0.94 13.84 -11.03
CA VAL A 16 0.83 13.16 -12.32
C VAL A 16 2.25 13.01 -12.82
N TYR A 17 2.61 11.81 -13.26
CA TYR A 17 3.98 11.51 -13.68
C TYR A 17 4.01 10.72 -14.98
N ASN A 18 5.12 10.85 -15.70
CA ASN A 18 5.50 10.00 -16.81
C ASN A 18 6.99 9.70 -16.68
N LEU A 19 7.30 8.49 -16.23
CA LEU A 19 8.65 7.98 -16.02
C LEU A 19 8.99 7.01 -17.15
N THR A 20 10.21 7.08 -17.68
CA THR A 20 10.70 6.17 -18.72
C THR A 20 12.08 5.67 -18.34
N LYS A 21 12.25 4.35 -18.34
CA LYS A 21 13.53 3.68 -18.15
C LYS A 21 14.01 3.19 -19.52
N THR A 22 15.01 3.87 -20.07
CA THR A 22 15.69 3.48 -21.31
C THR A 22 16.85 2.53 -21.03
N ASN A 23 17.41 1.93 -22.08
CA ASN A 23 18.54 1.02 -22.01
C ASN A 23 18.29 -0.18 -21.06
N ASN A 24 17.05 -0.66 -21.02
CA ASN A 24 16.70 -1.87 -20.30
C ASN A 24 17.23 -3.09 -21.05
N LEU A 25 17.67 -4.12 -20.32
CA LEU A 25 18.05 -5.39 -20.93
C LEU A 25 16.81 -6.13 -21.43
N MET A 26 16.89 -6.67 -22.63
CA MET A 26 15.86 -7.49 -23.28
C MET A 26 16.50 -8.75 -23.90
N ALA A 27 15.68 -9.72 -24.31
CA ALA A 27 16.19 -10.94 -24.93
C ALA A 27 16.89 -10.63 -26.26
N ASP A 28 18.00 -11.30 -26.55
CA ASP A 28 18.66 -11.18 -27.86
C ASP A 28 17.73 -11.66 -28.98
N PRO A 29 17.39 -10.82 -29.99
CA PRO A 29 16.60 -11.21 -31.15
C PRO A 29 17.12 -12.44 -31.89
N GLU A 30 18.44 -12.67 -31.87
CA GLU A 30 19.08 -13.80 -32.54
C GLU A 30 18.92 -15.13 -31.75
N GLY A 31 18.32 -15.09 -30.55
CA GLY A 31 18.05 -16.28 -29.75
C GLY A 31 19.32 -16.91 -29.15
N SER A 32 20.38 -16.13 -28.97
CA SER A 32 21.71 -16.59 -28.53
C SER A 32 21.79 -17.04 -27.06
N PHE A 33 20.67 -16.99 -26.31
CA PHE A 33 20.60 -17.09 -24.85
C PHE A 33 21.32 -15.96 -24.08
N PHE A 34 21.76 -14.89 -24.75
CA PHE A 34 22.23 -13.66 -24.11
C PHE A 34 21.12 -12.60 -24.04
N SER A 35 21.42 -11.49 -23.36
CA SER A 35 20.57 -10.29 -23.32
C SER A 35 21.24 -9.14 -24.05
N VAL A 36 20.44 -8.31 -24.70
CA VAL A 36 20.89 -7.09 -25.38
C VAL A 36 20.31 -5.86 -24.71
N GLU A 37 21.01 -4.75 -24.82
CA GLU A 37 20.57 -3.43 -24.36
C GLU A 37 19.59 -2.78 -25.35
N GLY A 38 19.02 -1.64 -24.97
CA GLY A 38 18.12 -0.86 -25.84
C GLY A 38 16.61 -1.05 -25.60
N GLY A 39 16.22 -1.87 -24.63
CA GLY A 39 14.83 -1.97 -24.18
C GLY A 39 14.36 -0.70 -23.47
N GLU A 40 13.05 -0.52 -23.36
CA GLU A 40 12.41 0.62 -22.72
C GLU A 40 11.13 0.21 -21.99
N ILE A 41 11.00 0.67 -20.74
CA ILE A 41 9.78 0.54 -19.94
C ILE A 41 9.30 1.93 -19.55
N ARG A 42 8.03 2.19 -19.78
CA ARG A 42 7.38 3.45 -19.40
C ARG A 42 6.36 3.20 -18.31
N ALA A 43 6.37 4.02 -17.27
CA ALA A 43 5.33 4.07 -16.24
C ALA A 43 4.74 5.48 -16.17
N ARG A 44 3.44 5.61 -16.38
CA ARG A 44 2.71 6.86 -16.21
C ARG A 44 1.58 6.67 -15.23
N GLY A 45 1.24 7.72 -14.50
CA GLY A 45 0.30 7.53 -13.41
C GLY A 45 -0.15 8.79 -12.72
N VAL A 46 -1.06 8.56 -11.78
CA VAL A 46 -1.61 9.56 -10.88
C VAL A 46 -1.51 9.04 -9.47
N GLU A 47 -1.02 9.87 -8.56
CA GLU A 47 -0.93 9.59 -7.14
C GLU A 47 -1.60 10.69 -6.35
N ILE A 48 -2.43 10.30 -5.40
CA ILE A 48 -3.06 11.21 -4.44
C ILE A 48 -2.86 10.62 -3.04
N GLU A 49 -2.37 11.44 -2.12
CA GLU A 49 -2.17 11.07 -0.72
C GLU A 49 -2.68 12.20 0.16
N ALA A 50 -3.39 11.85 1.22
CA ALA A 50 -3.90 12.77 2.23
C ALA A 50 -3.61 12.24 3.63
N LYS A 51 -3.08 13.11 4.49
CA LYS A 51 -2.89 12.87 5.93
C LYS A 51 -3.46 14.07 6.68
N ALA A 52 -4.36 13.80 7.61
CA ALA A 52 -5.07 14.84 8.33
C ALA A 52 -5.33 14.45 9.78
N ALA A 53 -4.88 15.26 10.72
CA ALA A 53 -5.46 15.29 12.06
C ALA A 53 -6.66 16.25 12.01
N LEU A 54 -7.85 15.71 11.74
CA LEU A 54 -9.08 16.50 11.55
C LEU A 54 -9.53 17.20 12.83
N SER A 55 -9.20 16.61 13.97
CA SER A 55 -9.39 17.18 15.31
C SER A 55 -8.36 16.58 16.26
N ALA A 56 -8.40 16.97 17.54
CA ALA A 56 -7.56 16.33 18.56
C ALA A 56 -7.82 14.82 18.70
N SER A 57 -9.03 14.35 18.35
CA SER A 57 -9.43 12.95 18.51
C SER A 57 -9.38 12.15 17.21
N VAL A 58 -9.45 12.78 16.04
CA VAL A 58 -9.62 12.10 14.75
C VAL A 58 -8.40 12.27 13.87
N ASN A 59 -7.78 11.15 13.48
CA ASN A 59 -6.77 11.10 12.43
C ASN A 59 -7.30 10.32 11.22
N VAL A 60 -6.94 10.78 10.03
CA VAL A 60 -7.27 10.12 8.76
C VAL A 60 -6.04 10.10 7.86
N VAL A 61 -5.79 8.95 7.25
CA VAL A 61 -4.78 8.75 6.21
C VAL A 61 -5.44 8.06 5.04
N GLY A 62 -5.30 8.60 3.84
CA GLY A 62 -5.84 8.00 2.62
C GLY A 62 -4.90 8.15 1.46
N SER A 63 -4.89 7.17 0.56
CA SER A 63 -4.12 7.24 -0.68
C SER A 63 -4.81 6.53 -1.82
N TYR A 64 -4.53 7.00 -3.02
CA TYR A 64 -4.93 6.37 -4.28
C TYR A 64 -3.79 6.47 -5.28
N THR A 65 -3.52 5.36 -5.95
CA THR A 65 -2.47 5.24 -6.95
C THR A 65 -3.03 4.58 -8.19
N TYR A 66 -2.83 5.22 -9.33
CA TYR A 66 -3.03 4.66 -10.66
C TYR A 66 -1.68 4.59 -11.36
N THR A 67 -1.28 3.40 -11.77
CA THR A 67 0.00 3.15 -12.44
C THR A 67 -0.23 2.35 -13.71
N ASP A 68 0.07 2.97 -14.85
CA ASP A 68 0.08 2.35 -16.16
C ASP A 68 1.52 2.13 -16.62
N ALA A 69 2.01 0.91 -16.39
CA ALA A 69 3.34 0.47 -16.79
C ALA A 69 3.26 -0.40 -18.05
N GLU A 70 4.18 -0.18 -18.98
CA GLU A 70 4.22 -0.87 -20.27
C GLU A 70 5.67 -0.98 -20.77
N TYR A 71 6.02 -2.13 -21.35
CA TYR A 71 7.22 -2.26 -22.18
C TYR A 71 6.99 -1.53 -23.52
N THR A 72 7.55 -0.34 -23.68
CA THR A 72 7.44 0.44 -24.93
C THR A 72 8.38 -0.07 -26.02
N THR A 73 9.54 -0.58 -25.61
CA THR A 73 10.51 -1.25 -26.47
C THR A 73 10.99 -2.52 -25.79
N ASP A 74 10.67 -3.67 -26.36
CA ASP A 74 11.17 -4.97 -25.93
C ASP A 74 11.09 -5.95 -27.11
N THR A 75 11.99 -6.92 -27.17
CA THR A 75 12.03 -7.91 -28.26
C THR A 75 10.95 -8.99 -28.13
N THR A 76 10.43 -9.19 -26.92
CA THR A 76 9.50 -10.29 -26.60
C THR A 76 8.19 -9.77 -26.00
N TYR A 77 8.25 -8.76 -25.13
CA TYR A 77 7.14 -8.33 -24.27
C TYR A 77 6.59 -6.95 -24.61
N LYS A 78 6.89 -6.41 -25.81
CA LYS A 78 6.43 -5.09 -26.21
C LYS A 78 4.91 -4.99 -26.14
N GLY A 79 4.42 -3.95 -25.44
CA GLY A 79 2.99 -3.73 -25.19
C GLY A 79 2.46 -4.39 -23.92
N ASN A 80 3.20 -5.30 -23.29
CA ASN A 80 2.79 -5.93 -22.05
C ASN A 80 3.05 -4.99 -20.85
N THR A 81 2.33 -5.24 -19.76
CA THR A 81 2.60 -4.63 -18.46
C THR A 81 3.53 -5.53 -17.65
N PRO A 82 4.59 -5.01 -17.01
CA PRO A 82 5.44 -5.81 -16.12
C PRO A 82 4.64 -6.60 -15.06
N ALA A 83 5.09 -7.81 -14.76
CA ALA A 83 4.49 -8.64 -13.71
C ALA A 83 4.55 -7.93 -12.34
N GLN A 84 3.66 -8.31 -11.42
CA GLN A 84 3.57 -7.77 -10.06
C GLN A 84 3.22 -6.27 -9.95
N VAL A 85 2.93 -5.59 -11.07
CA VAL A 85 2.51 -4.18 -11.07
C VAL A 85 0.98 -4.08 -11.11
N PRO A 86 0.30 -3.78 -9.99
CA PRO A 86 -1.13 -3.52 -9.99
C PRO A 86 -1.43 -2.14 -10.61
N LYS A 87 -2.48 -2.06 -11.42
CA LYS A 87 -2.88 -0.81 -12.08
C LYS A 87 -3.54 0.19 -11.12
N HIS A 88 -4.24 -0.31 -10.11
CA HIS A 88 -4.93 0.50 -9.10
C HIS A 88 -4.56 0.01 -7.70
N MET A 89 -4.24 0.95 -6.82
CA MET A 89 -4.12 0.72 -5.38
C MET A 89 -4.82 1.84 -4.63
N ALA A 90 -5.44 1.50 -3.52
CA ALA A 90 -6.07 2.48 -2.65
C ALA A 90 -5.92 2.07 -1.18
N SER A 91 -5.78 3.02 -0.28
CA SER A 91 -5.86 2.75 1.15
C SER A 91 -6.58 3.87 1.88
N LEU A 92 -7.25 3.50 2.96
CA LEU A 92 -7.89 4.45 3.87
C LEU A 92 -7.75 3.92 5.29
N TRP A 93 -7.30 4.77 6.19
CA TRP A 93 -7.17 4.50 7.61
C TRP A 93 -7.75 5.67 8.39
N ALA A 94 -8.46 5.37 9.46
CA ALA A 94 -8.90 6.36 10.42
C ALA A 94 -8.77 5.83 11.84
N ASP A 95 -8.42 6.71 12.77
CA ASP A 95 -8.47 6.42 14.20
C ASP A 95 -9.14 7.56 14.98
N TYR A 96 -9.81 7.16 16.06
CA TYR A 96 -10.56 8.02 16.94
C TYR A 96 -10.16 7.79 18.39
N THR A 97 -9.80 8.85 19.12
CA THR A 97 -9.49 8.82 20.55
C THR A 97 -10.61 9.46 21.37
N PHE A 98 -11.11 8.74 22.36
CA PHE A 98 -12.07 9.23 23.33
C PHE A 98 -11.34 9.98 24.45
N PHE A 99 -11.68 11.26 24.68
CA PHE A 99 -11.12 12.06 25.76
C PHE A 99 -12.02 12.15 26.99
N ASP A 100 -13.32 11.90 26.84
CA ASP A 100 -14.32 12.10 27.88
C ASP A 100 -15.18 10.85 28.14
N GLY A 101 -15.86 10.86 29.29
CA GLY A 101 -16.80 9.82 29.67
C GLY A 101 -16.16 8.47 30.01
N PRO A 102 -16.94 7.37 29.94
CA PRO A 102 -16.50 6.05 30.39
C PRO A 102 -15.41 5.43 29.50
N LEU A 103 -15.25 5.91 28.27
CA LEU A 103 -14.28 5.40 27.31
C LEU A 103 -13.00 6.27 27.23
N SER A 104 -12.87 7.30 28.06
CA SER A 104 -11.72 8.19 28.00
C SER A 104 -10.40 7.44 28.11
N GLY A 105 -9.46 7.76 27.22
CA GLY A 105 -8.17 7.07 27.06
C GLY A 105 -8.19 5.96 26.00
N LEU A 106 -9.37 5.56 25.50
CA LEU A 106 -9.49 4.57 24.43
C LEU A 106 -9.25 5.23 23.06
N THR A 107 -8.48 4.57 22.20
CA THR A 107 -8.39 4.84 20.77
C THR A 107 -8.86 3.62 20.00
N LEU A 108 -9.74 3.82 19.02
CA LEU A 108 -10.16 2.80 18.05
C LEU A 108 -9.70 3.24 16.67
N GLY A 109 -9.07 2.35 15.92
CA GLY A 109 -8.65 2.59 14.55
C GLY A 109 -9.03 1.45 13.63
N THR A 110 -9.33 1.78 12.38
CA THR A 110 -9.53 0.78 11.33
C THR A 110 -9.15 1.35 9.97
N GLY A 111 -8.76 0.47 9.07
CA GLY A 111 -8.50 0.85 7.70
C GLY A 111 -8.59 -0.32 6.73
N GLY A 112 -8.69 0.02 5.46
CA GLY A 112 -8.71 -0.91 4.35
C GLY A 112 -7.58 -0.61 3.37
N ARG A 113 -6.98 -1.67 2.84
CA ARG A 113 -5.98 -1.61 1.77
C ARG A 113 -6.50 -2.43 0.60
N TYR A 114 -6.62 -1.81 -0.56
CA TYR A 114 -7.01 -2.43 -1.82
C TYR A 114 -5.83 -2.48 -2.78
N THR A 115 -5.60 -3.66 -3.33
CA THR A 115 -4.65 -3.90 -4.42
C THR A 115 -5.42 -4.50 -5.59
N GLY A 116 -5.40 -3.79 -6.73
CA GLY A 116 -6.00 -4.27 -7.97
C GLY A 116 -5.28 -5.48 -8.55
N SER A 117 -5.88 -6.10 -9.57
CA SER A 117 -5.24 -7.23 -10.26
C SER A 117 -3.89 -6.82 -10.87
N SER A 118 -2.93 -7.73 -10.88
CA SER A 118 -1.64 -7.60 -11.56
C SER A 118 -1.42 -8.77 -12.52
N TYR A 119 -0.46 -8.65 -13.44
CA TYR A 119 -0.03 -9.79 -14.25
C TYR A 119 0.94 -10.67 -13.46
N GLY A 120 0.80 -11.99 -13.62
CA GLY A 120 1.61 -12.98 -12.90
C GLY A 120 2.89 -13.39 -13.63
N ASP A 121 3.08 -12.94 -14.88
CA ASP A 121 4.30 -13.12 -15.65
C ASP A 121 4.52 -11.97 -16.67
N PRO A 122 5.74 -11.79 -17.21
CA PRO A 122 6.04 -10.77 -18.21
C PRO A 122 5.32 -11.00 -19.56
N ALA A 123 4.94 -12.23 -19.86
CA ALA A 123 4.18 -12.60 -21.06
C ALA A 123 2.70 -12.19 -20.97
N ASN A 124 2.24 -11.75 -19.80
CA ASN A 124 0.86 -11.40 -19.50
C ASN A 124 -0.13 -12.56 -19.73
N SER A 125 0.32 -13.80 -19.52
CA SER A 125 -0.48 -15.01 -19.79
C SER A 125 -1.59 -15.26 -18.78
N PHE A 126 -1.41 -14.78 -17.54
CA PHE A 126 -2.42 -14.85 -16.47
C PHE A 126 -2.37 -13.63 -15.55
N LYS A 127 -3.45 -13.43 -14.79
CA LYS A 127 -3.57 -12.34 -13.81
C LYS A 127 -3.71 -12.89 -12.39
N VAL A 128 -3.08 -12.21 -11.45
CA VAL A 128 -3.31 -12.39 -10.01
C VAL A 128 -4.54 -11.55 -9.65
N GLY A 129 -5.48 -12.17 -8.93
CA GLY A 129 -6.72 -11.51 -8.52
C GLY A 129 -6.49 -10.31 -7.60
N SER A 130 -7.38 -9.32 -7.68
CA SER A 130 -7.38 -8.21 -6.74
C SER A 130 -7.76 -8.68 -5.32
N TYR A 131 -7.27 -7.97 -4.31
CA TYR A 131 -7.60 -8.25 -2.92
C TYR A 131 -7.79 -6.97 -2.12
N THR A 132 -8.59 -7.09 -1.06
CA THR A 132 -8.75 -6.07 -0.03
C THR A 132 -8.48 -6.69 1.32
N VAL A 133 -7.64 -6.02 2.11
CA VAL A 133 -7.30 -6.41 3.47
C VAL A 133 -7.76 -5.31 4.41
N VAL A 134 -8.33 -5.69 5.56
CA VAL A 134 -8.76 -4.76 6.59
C VAL A 134 -7.88 -4.90 7.82
N ASP A 135 -7.51 -3.78 8.40
CA ASP A 135 -6.69 -3.68 9.59
C ASP A 135 -7.47 -2.95 10.71
N ALA A 136 -7.14 -3.25 11.95
CA ALA A 136 -7.78 -2.66 13.13
C ALA A 136 -6.79 -2.39 14.26
N LEU A 137 -7.13 -1.43 15.10
CA LEU A 137 -6.38 -1.00 16.27
C LEU A 137 -7.33 -0.74 17.42
N VAL A 138 -6.98 -1.28 18.59
CA VAL A 138 -7.50 -0.83 19.87
C VAL A 138 -6.31 -0.42 20.73
N ARG A 139 -6.27 0.82 21.20
CA ARG A 139 -5.23 1.32 22.10
C ARG A 139 -5.87 1.94 23.31
N TYR A 140 -5.25 1.79 24.47
CA TYR A 140 -5.70 2.39 25.72
C TYR A 140 -4.54 3.12 26.41
N ASP A 141 -4.76 4.39 26.70
CA ASP A 141 -3.84 5.26 27.44
C ASP A 141 -3.89 4.95 28.93
N LEU A 142 -2.75 4.54 29.49
CA LEU A 142 -2.62 4.20 30.90
C LEU A 142 -2.51 5.43 31.81
N ALA A 143 -2.57 6.65 31.27
CA ALA A 143 -2.77 7.86 32.07
C ALA A 143 -3.99 7.73 33.00
N ARG A 144 -5.04 7.04 32.56
CA ARG A 144 -6.27 6.76 33.33
C ARG A 144 -6.05 5.86 34.55
N VAL A 145 -4.96 5.11 34.58
CA VAL A 145 -4.56 4.24 35.71
C VAL A 145 -3.29 4.75 36.40
N GLY A 146 -2.96 6.03 36.23
CA GLY A 146 -1.84 6.69 36.91
C GLY A 146 -0.47 6.53 36.24
N MET A 147 -0.41 5.97 35.02
CA MET A 147 0.83 5.79 34.27
C MET A 147 0.85 6.65 33.01
N ALA A 148 0.90 7.98 33.19
CA ALA A 148 0.90 8.93 32.09
C ALA A 148 2.06 8.66 31.10
N GLY A 149 1.75 8.71 29.81
CA GLY A 149 2.72 8.44 28.73
C GLY A 149 2.92 6.96 28.37
N SER A 150 2.33 6.03 29.15
CA SER A 150 2.33 4.59 28.87
C SER A 150 1.02 4.15 28.21
N ASN A 151 1.05 3.12 27.37
CA ASN A 151 -0.15 2.60 26.70
C ASN A 151 -0.08 1.09 26.45
N VAL A 152 -1.26 0.49 26.28
CA VAL A 152 -1.43 -0.87 25.77
C VAL A 152 -2.19 -0.80 24.46
N ALA A 153 -1.78 -1.59 23.48
CA ALA A 153 -2.43 -1.66 22.17
C ALA A 153 -2.59 -3.09 21.70
N LEU A 154 -3.64 -3.33 20.92
CA LEU A 154 -3.91 -4.53 20.18
C LEU A 154 -4.08 -4.14 18.72
N HIS A 155 -3.15 -4.63 17.90
CA HIS A 155 -3.13 -4.43 16.46
C HIS A 155 -3.59 -5.71 15.79
N VAL A 156 -4.49 -5.58 14.81
CA VAL A 156 -4.89 -6.70 13.95
C VAL A 156 -4.66 -6.31 12.50
N ASN A 157 -3.83 -7.09 11.81
CA ASN A 157 -3.68 -7.00 10.37
C ASN A 157 -4.42 -8.15 9.70
N ASN A 158 -5.06 -7.88 8.56
CA ASN A 158 -5.92 -8.85 7.89
C ASN A 158 -7.01 -9.42 8.83
N LEU A 159 -7.83 -8.52 9.39
CA LEU A 159 -8.87 -8.82 10.37
C LEU A 159 -9.83 -9.94 9.93
N PHE A 160 -10.17 -9.95 8.65
CA PHE A 160 -11.08 -10.94 8.05
C PHE A 160 -10.38 -12.23 7.62
N ASP A 161 -9.10 -12.38 7.90
CA ASP A 161 -8.30 -13.58 7.60
C ASP A 161 -8.42 -13.99 6.14
N ARG A 162 -8.31 -12.99 5.25
CA ARG A 162 -8.42 -13.20 3.83
C ARG A 162 -7.25 -14.06 3.36
N GLU A 163 -7.55 -15.18 2.72
CA GLU A 163 -6.60 -15.96 1.94
C GLU A 163 -6.49 -15.36 0.52
N TYR A 164 -5.27 -14.99 0.11
CA TYR A 164 -5.02 -14.37 -1.19
C TYR A 164 -3.59 -14.58 -1.66
N VAL A 165 -3.39 -14.65 -2.97
CA VAL A 165 -2.06 -14.58 -3.58
C VAL A 165 -1.67 -13.10 -3.69
N ALA A 166 -0.57 -12.71 -3.06
CA ALA A 166 -0.12 -11.31 -3.06
C ALA A 166 0.42 -10.89 -4.44
N SER A 167 1.25 -11.74 -5.04
CA SER A 167 1.74 -11.57 -6.41
C SER A 167 2.38 -12.85 -6.93
N CYS A 168 2.57 -12.91 -8.24
CA CYS A 168 3.41 -13.91 -8.90
C CYS A 168 4.39 -13.19 -9.83
N PHE A 169 5.63 -13.67 -9.91
CA PHE A 169 6.61 -13.14 -10.85
C PHE A 169 6.71 -13.99 -12.12
N ASN A 170 6.28 -15.26 -12.06
CA ASN A 170 6.10 -16.16 -13.19
C ASN A 170 5.08 -17.27 -12.84
N THR A 171 4.71 -18.12 -13.80
CA THR A 171 3.77 -19.24 -13.63
C THR A 171 4.14 -20.24 -12.54
N TYR A 172 5.44 -20.40 -12.27
CA TYR A 172 5.98 -21.31 -11.25
C TYR A 172 6.35 -20.61 -9.93
N GLY A 173 6.03 -19.31 -9.79
CA GLY A 173 6.52 -18.48 -8.70
C GLY A 173 5.46 -17.50 -8.19
N CYS A 174 4.61 -17.99 -7.29
CA CYS A 174 3.55 -17.23 -6.63
C CYS A 174 3.77 -17.19 -5.11
N PHE A 175 3.38 -16.08 -4.48
CA PHE A 175 3.53 -15.88 -3.04
C PHE A 175 2.17 -15.61 -2.39
N TRP A 176 1.87 -16.36 -1.34
CA TRP A 176 0.72 -16.10 -0.49
C TRP A 176 0.90 -14.78 0.26
N GLY A 177 -0.21 -14.06 0.41
CA GLY A 177 -0.30 -12.91 1.30
C GLY A 177 -0.25 -13.33 2.77
N ALA A 178 0.01 -12.36 3.65
CA ALA A 178 0.00 -12.61 5.08
C ALA A 178 -1.43 -12.93 5.56
N GLU A 179 -1.56 -14.03 6.28
CA GLU A 179 -2.77 -14.36 7.05
C GLU A 179 -3.00 -13.35 8.18
N ARG A 180 -4.07 -13.52 8.96
CA ARG A 180 -4.37 -12.64 10.09
C ARG A 180 -3.22 -12.61 11.10
N GLN A 181 -2.73 -11.42 11.40
CA GLN A 181 -1.72 -11.20 12.43
C GLN A 181 -2.31 -10.38 13.56
N VAL A 182 -2.13 -10.84 14.80
CA VAL A 182 -2.60 -10.16 16.01
C VAL A 182 -1.40 -9.87 16.90
N VAL A 183 -1.16 -8.59 17.18
CA VAL A 183 -0.03 -8.14 18.01
C VAL A 183 -0.56 -7.36 19.19
N ALA A 184 -0.33 -7.89 20.39
CA ALA A 184 -0.52 -7.15 21.63
C ALA A 184 0.80 -6.45 21.99
N THR A 185 0.74 -5.18 22.34
CA THR A 185 1.91 -4.37 22.70
C THR A 185 1.63 -3.61 23.98
N ALA A 186 2.57 -3.61 24.91
CA ALA A 186 2.58 -2.75 26.07
C ALA A 186 3.84 -1.87 26.02
N THR A 187 3.65 -0.55 25.95
CA THR A 187 4.76 0.41 25.88
C THR A 187 4.73 1.26 27.14
N PHE A 188 5.81 1.20 27.93
CA PHE A 188 5.97 1.97 29.16
C PHE A 188 7.00 3.08 28.98
N ARG A 189 6.69 4.25 29.52
CA ARG A 189 7.59 5.41 29.58
C ARG A 189 7.61 5.93 31.02
N PHE A 190 8.81 6.19 31.54
CA PHE A 190 9.07 6.58 32.92
C PHE A 190 9.61 8.01 32.98
#